data_AF-A0A410RV47-F1
#
_entry.id   AF-A0A410RV47-F1
#
_cell.length_a   1.000
_cell.length_b   1.000
_cell.length_c   1.000
_cell.angle_alpha   90.00
_cell.angle_beta   90.00
_cell.angle_gamma   90.00
#
_symmetry.space_group_name_H-M   'P 1'
#
loop_
_entity.id
_entity.type
_entity.pdbx_description
1 polymer ?
#
loop_
_entity_poly.entity_id
_entity_poly.type
_entity_poly.pdbx_seq_one_letter_code
_entity_poly.pdbx_strand_id
1 'polypeptide(L)'
;MTQQRVNLFTESEPFRTAGGVVNGLILEDLKEQGHEVTTHFKSRLGPADTPMPVATADRLRRILAEPPADLAIFCDMGLWIHPPGPRIARRSVVLFHGLVGGQSLWLGNPAVDLYTAYSPYMREALISLLTLPDVRRRTCLDPSGFDKVVDFHAGLPCVASATGDARMQGAQIPPQVQEALDAGDVLGHALQPRKPDWYAVLNILLHLNMQSREANGPRYRLIVDAEDFALIDYSYAHGFPYDVSSARSMLDAMGFKISDLLIPVRFLNQAALFKLFELTKFGLSFNIYPEPFGFYPLESVFQGCPVYTNGIGNNRFSVPPGHGIRVFDNVDMAFGDPFSFQEVANAILEDVRSRERVTQECARGREYISRHYDRASFTRTWRKALAHLDAPRPAPRSFESLVVKQSPLVRRLEEETGRVVSDFERQTLEPRELAILKASLERSMGQVLSDMNEADQALLQGLFSRGVLTLRPEGYVSGL
;
A
#
# COMPACT_ATOMS: atom_id res chain seq x y z
N MET A 1 0.01 -9.44 -33.41
CA MET A 1 -1.23 -9.09 -32.69
C MET A 1 -2.01 -8.14 -33.57
N THR A 2 -3.31 -8.29 -33.71
CA THR A 2 -4.16 -7.32 -34.41
C THR A 2 -4.15 -6.00 -33.63
N GLN A 3 -4.02 -4.87 -34.33
CA GLN A 3 -4.15 -3.55 -33.73
C GLN A 3 -5.49 -3.45 -32.98
N GLN A 4 -5.46 -2.97 -31.74
CA GLN A 4 -6.65 -2.80 -30.89
C GLN A 4 -6.81 -1.34 -30.51
N ARG A 5 -8.06 -0.89 -30.35
CA ARG A 5 -8.40 0.37 -29.70
C ARG A 5 -8.41 0.15 -28.19
N VAL A 6 -7.65 0.95 -27.45
CA VAL A 6 -7.53 0.86 -25.99
C VAL A 6 -7.88 2.20 -25.35
N ASN A 7 -8.78 2.17 -24.38
CA ASN A 7 -9.04 3.32 -23.52
C ASN A 7 -8.30 3.15 -22.17
N LEU A 8 -7.50 4.13 -21.76
CA LEU A 8 -6.78 4.12 -20.49
C LEU A 8 -7.35 5.21 -19.57
N PHE A 9 -8.03 4.81 -18.51
CA PHE A 9 -8.65 5.69 -17.51
C PHE A 9 -7.82 5.73 -16.24
N THR A 10 -7.20 6.86 -15.95
CA THR A 10 -6.24 6.98 -14.84
C THR A 10 -6.39 8.30 -14.09
N GLU A 11 -6.21 8.32 -12.78
CA GLU A 11 -6.33 9.58 -12.02
C GLU A 11 -5.09 10.47 -12.19
N SER A 12 -3.91 9.87 -12.10
CA SER A 12 -2.62 10.58 -12.24
C SER A 12 -2.12 10.55 -13.67
N GLU A 13 -1.70 11.71 -14.15
CA GLU A 13 -0.90 11.82 -15.39
C GLU A 13 0.41 11.01 -15.26
N PRO A 14 0.96 10.51 -16.38
CA PRO A 14 2.20 9.76 -16.40
C PRO A 14 3.35 10.49 -15.71
N PHE A 15 4.13 9.76 -14.90
CA PHE A 15 5.34 10.26 -14.22
C PHE A 15 5.13 11.50 -13.32
N ARG A 16 3.91 11.71 -12.79
CA ARG A 16 3.64 12.73 -11.76
C ARG A 16 3.60 12.18 -10.34
N THR A 17 3.36 10.89 -10.19
CA THR A 17 3.26 10.17 -8.92
C THR A 17 3.79 8.74 -9.12
N ALA A 18 3.98 7.97 -8.06
CA ALA A 18 4.32 6.56 -8.16
C ALA A 18 3.31 5.78 -9.04
N GLY A 19 2.01 6.04 -8.86
CA GLY A 19 0.98 5.45 -9.74
C GLY A 19 1.05 5.97 -11.18
N GLY A 20 1.39 7.25 -11.37
CA GLY A 20 1.67 7.83 -12.68
C GLY A 20 2.84 7.17 -13.40
N VAL A 21 3.88 6.71 -12.69
CA VAL A 21 5.01 5.98 -13.29
C VAL A 21 4.50 4.67 -13.93
N VAL A 22 3.73 3.88 -13.18
CA VAL A 22 3.15 2.63 -13.69
C VAL A 22 2.22 2.89 -14.88
N ASN A 23 1.31 3.86 -14.77
CA ASN A 23 0.41 4.22 -15.86
C ASN A 23 1.19 4.63 -17.13
N GLY A 24 2.31 5.35 -16.95
CA GLY A 24 3.22 5.72 -18.03
C GLY A 24 3.86 4.52 -18.70
N LEU A 25 4.36 3.54 -17.92
CA LEU A 25 4.93 2.31 -18.46
C LEU A 25 3.90 1.46 -19.23
N ILE A 26 2.66 1.37 -18.73
CA ILE A 26 1.56 0.69 -19.45
C ILE A 26 1.29 1.38 -20.78
N LEU A 27 1.20 2.71 -20.78
CA LEU A 27 0.97 3.50 -21.99
C LEU A 27 2.09 3.30 -23.03
N GLU A 28 3.36 3.31 -22.58
CA GLU A 28 4.53 3.06 -23.43
C GLU A 28 4.46 1.64 -24.03
N ASP A 29 4.23 0.61 -23.21
CA ASP A 29 4.14 -0.78 -23.67
C ASP A 29 3.00 -1.03 -24.67
N LEU A 30 1.83 -0.41 -24.45
CA LEU A 30 0.69 -0.54 -25.36
C LEU A 30 0.99 0.11 -26.72
N LYS A 31 1.64 1.29 -26.72
CA LYS A 31 2.04 1.97 -27.95
C LYS A 31 3.13 1.23 -28.70
N GLU A 32 4.11 0.65 -28.00
CA GLU A 32 5.16 -0.19 -28.59
C GLU A 32 4.57 -1.43 -29.29
N GLN A 33 3.43 -1.95 -28.82
CA GLN A 33 2.69 -3.05 -29.45
C GLN A 33 1.82 -2.62 -30.64
N GLY A 34 1.79 -1.32 -30.96
CA GLY A 34 1.01 -0.77 -32.08
C GLY A 34 -0.48 -0.56 -31.78
N HIS A 35 -0.88 -0.56 -30.50
CA HIS A 35 -2.26 -0.24 -30.12
C HIS A 35 -2.58 1.25 -30.29
N GLU A 36 -3.82 1.55 -30.65
CA GLU A 36 -4.35 2.91 -30.64
C GLU A 36 -4.86 3.22 -29.24
N VAL A 37 -4.13 4.04 -28.48
CA VAL A 37 -4.43 4.30 -27.06
C VAL A 37 -4.99 5.71 -26.86
N THR A 38 -6.23 5.79 -26.37
CA THR A 38 -6.85 7.02 -25.90
C THR A 38 -6.76 7.10 -24.38
N THR A 39 -6.18 8.18 -23.86
CA THR A 39 -5.96 8.35 -22.41
C THR A 39 -6.92 9.37 -21.81
N HIS A 40 -7.51 9.03 -20.67
CA HIS A 40 -8.35 9.90 -19.88
C HIS A 40 -7.75 10.07 -18.49
N PHE A 41 -7.43 11.32 -18.14
CA PHE A 41 -6.83 11.67 -16.86
C PHE A 41 -7.80 12.44 -15.98
N LYS A 42 -7.65 12.29 -14.65
CA LYS A 42 -8.32 13.04 -13.59
C LYS A 42 -9.85 12.90 -13.58
N SER A 43 -10.42 12.43 -12.48
CA SER A 43 -11.87 12.39 -12.29
C SER A 43 -12.51 13.79 -12.37
N ARG A 44 -11.79 14.84 -11.91
CA ARG A 44 -12.23 16.24 -11.98
C ARG A 44 -11.33 17.05 -12.92
N LEU A 45 -11.92 17.81 -13.84
CA LEU A 45 -11.16 18.57 -14.85
C LEU A 45 -10.67 19.94 -14.37
N GLY A 46 -11.13 20.40 -13.20
CA GLY A 46 -10.64 21.62 -12.57
C GLY A 46 -11.47 22.06 -11.36
N PRO A 47 -11.07 23.14 -10.66
CA PRO A 47 -11.80 23.63 -9.48
C PRO A 47 -13.24 24.04 -9.78
N ALA A 48 -13.47 24.70 -10.92
CA ALA A 48 -14.80 25.11 -11.38
C ALA A 48 -15.76 23.93 -11.65
N ASP A 49 -15.20 22.75 -11.95
CA ASP A 49 -15.97 21.54 -12.26
C ASP A 49 -16.42 20.80 -10.98
N THR A 50 -15.92 21.20 -9.81
CA THR A 50 -16.27 20.59 -8.51
C THR A 50 -17.72 20.89 -8.08
N PRO A 51 -18.18 22.17 -8.05
CA PRO A 51 -19.56 22.46 -7.69
C PRO A 51 -20.55 22.18 -8.83
N MET A 52 -20.10 22.24 -10.10
CA MET A 52 -20.94 22.02 -11.27
C MET A 52 -20.15 21.29 -12.37
N PRO A 53 -20.45 20.02 -12.69
CA PRO A 53 -19.59 19.17 -13.50
C PRO A 53 -19.79 19.36 -15.02
N VAL A 54 -19.79 20.60 -15.52
CA VAL A 54 -20.06 20.90 -16.95
C VAL A 54 -18.97 20.32 -17.85
N ALA A 55 -17.70 20.50 -17.48
CA ALA A 55 -16.58 20.00 -18.28
C ALA A 55 -16.55 18.46 -18.22
N THR A 56 -16.84 17.89 -17.05
CA THR A 56 -16.99 16.43 -16.90
C THR A 56 -18.14 15.89 -17.75
N ALA A 57 -19.30 16.57 -17.79
CA ALA A 57 -20.44 16.17 -18.62
C ALA A 57 -20.11 16.19 -20.11
N ASP A 58 -19.44 17.22 -20.61
CA ASP A 58 -19.01 17.27 -22.01
C ASP A 58 -17.96 16.20 -22.34
N ARG A 59 -17.00 15.95 -21.43
CA ARG A 59 -16.05 14.84 -21.58
C ARG A 59 -16.77 13.49 -21.69
N LEU A 60 -17.73 13.23 -20.80
CA LEU A 60 -18.52 11.99 -20.82
C LEU A 60 -19.31 11.87 -22.12
N ARG A 61 -19.93 12.95 -22.60
CA ARG A 61 -20.61 12.97 -23.90
C ARG A 61 -19.68 12.59 -25.04
N ARG A 62 -18.43 13.07 -25.06
CA ARG A 62 -17.44 12.71 -26.08
C ARG A 62 -17.01 11.25 -25.98
N ILE A 63 -16.73 10.75 -24.77
CA ILE A 63 -16.38 9.35 -24.53
C ILE A 63 -17.49 8.43 -25.05
N LEU A 64 -18.75 8.74 -24.75
CA LEU A 64 -19.92 7.94 -25.13
C LEU A 64 -20.31 8.08 -26.61
N ALA A 65 -19.78 9.07 -27.33
CA ALA A 65 -20.00 9.23 -28.77
C ALA A 65 -19.09 8.32 -29.60
N GLU A 66 -17.97 7.87 -29.03
CA GLU A 66 -17.06 6.91 -29.66
C GLU A 66 -17.64 5.49 -29.58
N PRO A 67 -17.37 4.61 -30.57
CA PRO A 67 -17.72 3.22 -30.45
C PRO A 67 -16.92 2.55 -29.31
N PRO A 68 -17.46 1.48 -28.67
CA PRO A 68 -16.73 0.77 -27.62
C PRO A 68 -15.34 0.34 -28.09
N ALA A 69 -14.33 0.57 -27.27
CA ALA A 69 -12.97 0.11 -27.51
C ALA A 69 -12.88 -1.43 -27.44
N ASP A 70 -11.78 -2.00 -27.92
CA ASP A 70 -11.54 -3.43 -27.73
C ASP A 70 -11.20 -3.73 -26.26
N LEU A 71 -10.45 -2.83 -25.63
CA LEU A 71 -10.01 -2.93 -24.24
C LEU A 71 -10.16 -1.59 -23.52
N ALA A 72 -10.62 -1.60 -22.29
CA ALA A 72 -10.48 -0.50 -21.35
C ALA A 72 -9.64 -0.92 -20.16
N ILE A 73 -8.66 -0.09 -19.80
CA ILE A 73 -7.83 -0.28 -18.62
C ILE A 73 -8.10 0.89 -17.68
N PHE A 74 -8.55 0.57 -16.47
CA PHE A 74 -8.83 1.52 -15.43
C PHE A 74 -7.78 1.37 -14.36
N CYS A 75 -7.25 2.47 -13.84
CA CYS A 75 -6.72 2.41 -12.49
C CYS A 75 -7.88 2.56 -11.48
N ASP A 76 -7.72 2.08 -10.25
CA ASP A 76 -8.76 2.11 -9.21
C ASP A 76 -9.36 3.52 -9.04
N MET A 77 -8.53 4.56 -8.98
CA MET A 77 -9.00 5.94 -8.93
C MET A 77 -9.59 6.45 -10.27
N GLY A 78 -9.18 5.88 -11.40
CA GLY A 78 -9.71 6.18 -12.73
C GLY A 78 -11.15 5.72 -12.93
N LEU A 79 -11.66 4.83 -12.08
CA LEU A 79 -13.07 4.41 -12.07
C LEU A 79 -14.04 5.57 -11.81
N TRP A 80 -13.57 6.63 -11.14
CA TRP A 80 -14.35 7.86 -10.95
C TRP A 80 -14.51 8.70 -12.21
N ILE A 81 -13.74 8.43 -13.27
CA ILE A 81 -13.95 9.05 -14.59
C ILE A 81 -15.15 8.40 -15.27
N HIS A 82 -15.18 7.07 -15.31
CA HIS A 82 -16.30 6.29 -15.84
C HIS A 82 -16.21 4.84 -15.30
N PRO A 83 -17.33 4.18 -14.95
CA PRO A 83 -17.32 2.78 -14.55
C PRO A 83 -17.09 1.81 -15.72
N PRO A 84 -16.51 0.62 -15.50
CA PRO A 84 -16.43 -0.44 -16.51
C PRO A 84 -17.81 -0.84 -17.04
N GLY A 85 -17.92 -1.06 -18.35
CA GLY A 85 -19.19 -1.42 -18.98
C GLY A 85 -19.08 -1.63 -20.49
N PRO A 86 -20.05 -2.35 -21.10
CA PRO A 86 -20.02 -2.74 -22.52
C PRO A 86 -20.12 -1.54 -23.49
N ARG A 87 -20.58 -0.38 -23.00
CA ARG A 87 -20.59 0.87 -23.78
C ARG A 87 -19.19 1.49 -23.94
N ILE A 88 -18.24 1.13 -23.07
CA ILE A 88 -16.90 1.69 -23.07
C ILE A 88 -15.92 0.78 -23.78
N ALA A 89 -15.98 -0.52 -23.49
CA ALA A 89 -15.12 -1.51 -24.12
C ALA A 89 -15.72 -2.91 -24.12
N ARG A 90 -15.19 -3.76 -25.01
CA ARG A 90 -15.51 -5.19 -25.07
C ARG A 90 -14.94 -5.97 -23.90
N ARG A 91 -13.75 -5.56 -23.43
CA ARG A 91 -13.07 -6.12 -22.25
C ARG A 91 -12.62 -5.00 -21.32
N SER A 92 -12.65 -5.25 -20.01
CA SER A 92 -12.17 -4.29 -19.01
C SER A 92 -11.17 -4.90 -18.03
N VAL A 93 -10.08 -4.16 -17.79
CA VAL A 93 -9.06 -4.45 -16.78
C VAL A 93 -9.10 -3.35 -15.72
N VAL A 94 -9.07 -3.72 -14.44
CA VAL A 94 -8.90 -2.77 -13.33
C VAL A 94 -7.55 -3.00 -12.67
N LEU A 95 -6.81 -1.92 -12.48
CA LEU A 95 -5.47 -1.88 -11.93
C LEU A 95 -5.46 -1.14 -10.59
N PHE A 96 -4.94 -1.77 -9.54
CA PHE A 96 -4.99 -1.18 -8.20
C PHE A 96 -3.68 -0.50 -7.82
N HIS A 97 -3.70 0.84 -7.74
CA HIS A 97 -2.65 1.64 -7.06
C HIS A 97 -2.83 1.71 -5.55
N GLY A 98 -3.84 1.02 -5.05
CA GLY A 98 -4.43 1.08 -3.72
C GLY A 98 -5.83 0.48 -3.84
N LEU A 99 -6.55 0.33 -2.73
CA LEU A 99 -7.95 -0.15 -2.72
C LEU A 99 -8.93 1.01 -2.48
N VAL A 100 -8.58 2.21 -2.94
CA VAL A 100 -9.21 3.47 -2.50
C VAL A 100 -10.24 3.96 -3.51
N GLY A 101 -10.02 3.73 -4.80
CA GLY A 101 -10.89 4.28 -5.84
C GLY A 101 -12.19 3.48 -6.05
N GLY A 102 -13.32 4.17 -5.99
CA GLY A 102 -14.62 3.72 -6.51
C GLY A 102 -15.02 2.31 -6.09
N GLN A 103 -14.92 1.93 -4.81
CA GLN A 103 -15.11 0.54 -4.39
C GLN A 103 -16.41 -0.10 -4.91
N SER A 104 -17.52 0.65 -4.86
CA SER A 104 -18.82 0.22 -5.37
C SER A 104 -18.91 0.09 -6.90
N LEU A 105 -17.93 0.60 -7.64
CA LEU A 105 -17.87 0.56 -9.10
C LEU A 105 -17.15 -0.69 -9.62
N TRP A 106 -16.33 -1.35 -8.79
CA TRP A 106 -15.57 -2.53 -9.18
C TRP A 106 -15.89 -3.78 -8.35
N LEU A 107 -16.32 -3.65 -7.09
CA LEU A 107 -16.77 -4.79 -6.28
C LEU A 107 -18.07 -5.36 -6.87
N GLY A 108 -18.04 -6.64 -7.25
CA GLY A 108 -19.19 -7.34 -7.82
C GLY A 108 -19.61 -6.84 -9.21
N ASN A 109 -18.79 -6.05 -9.90
CA ASN A 109 -19.12 -5.54 -11.23
C ASN A 109 -18.83 -6.63 -12.31
N PRO A 110 -19.87 -7.18 -12.98
CA PRO A 110 -19.69 -8.24 -13.96
C PRO A 110 -18.97 -7.79 -15.24
N ALA A 111 -18.88 -6.47 -15.48
CA ALA A 111 -18.18 -5.92 -16.64
C ALA A 111 -16.66 -5.84 -16.46
N VAL A 112 -16.12 -6.20 -15.29
CA VAL A 112 -14.68 -6.33 -15.09
C VAL A 112 -14.23 -7.74 -15.44
N ASP A 113 -13.38 -7.84 -16.46
CA ASP A 113 -12.84 -9.11 -16.93
C ASP A 113 -11.59 -9.54 -16.17
N LEU A 114 -10.78 -8.56 -15.70
CA LEU A 114 -9.54 -8.84 -15.01
C LEU A 114 -9.24 -7.75 -13.99
N TYR A 115 -8.84 -8.18 -12.79
CA TYR A 115 -8.28 -7.33 -11.75
C TYR A 115 -6.78 -7.59 -11.69
N THR A 116 -6.00 -6.52 -11.64
CA THR A 116 -4.53 -6.56 -11.68
C THR A 116 -3.94 -5.80 -10.51
N ALA A 117 -2.91 -6.37 -9.89
CA ALA A 117 -2.27 -5.82 -8.70
C ALA A 117 -0.73 -5.81 -8.81
N TYR A 118 -0.08 -4.98 -8.02
CA TYR A 118 1.39 -4.81 -8.04
C TYR A 118 2.18 -5.81 -7.23
N SER A 119 1.49 -6.57 -6.40
CA SER A 119 2.13 -7.46 -5.45
C SER A 119 1.25 -8.68 -5.18
N PRO A 120 1.88 -9.80 -4.80
CA PRO A 120 1.16 -10.96 -4.30
C PRO A 120 0.22 -10.62 -3.14
N TYR A 121 0.63 -9.74 -2.22
CA TYR A 121 -0.22 -9.28 -1.12
C TYR A 121 -1.53 -8.64 -1.61
N MET A 122 -1.42 -7.68 -2.53
CA MET A 122 -2.60 -7.00 -3.05
C MET A 122 -3.50 -7.96 -3.83
N ARG A 123 -2.93 -8.91 -4.56
CA ARG A 123 -3.69 -9.99 -5.21
C ARG A 123 -4.47 -10.81 -4.19
N GLU A 124 -3.84 -11.27 -3.10
CA GLU A 124 -4.53 -12.04 -2.06
C GLU A 124 -5.63 -11.22 -1.38
N ALA A 125 -5.38 -9.94 -1.08
CA ALA A 125 -6.38 -9.04 -0.50
C ALA A 125 -7.57 -8.82 -1.45
N LEU A 126 -7.32 -8.61 -2.75
CA LEU A 126 -8.37 -8.45 -3.76
C LEU A 126 -9.21 -9.72 -3.91
N ILE A 127 -8.58 -10.90 -3.96
CA ILE A 127 -9.30 -12.18 -3.98
C ILE A 127 -10.21 -12.25 -2.75
N SER A 128 -9.69 -12.00 -1.56
CA SER A 128 -10.45 -12.02 -0.32
C SER A 128 -11.67 -11.09 -0.32
N LEU A 129 -11.56 -9.89 -0.90
CA LEU A 129 -12.65 -8.93 -1.00
C LEU A 129 -13.69 -9.32 -2.06
N LEU A 130 -13.24 -9.74 -3.24
CA LEU A 130 -14.12 -10.15 -4.34
C LEU A 130 -14.87 -11.44 -3.99
N THR A 131 -14.25 -12.33 -3.23
CA THR A 131 -14.85 -13.61 -2.82
C THR A 131 -15.37 -13.58 -1.39
N LEU A 132 -15.72 -12.39 -0.88
CA LEU A 132 -16.33 -12.24 0.45
C LEU A 132 -17.59 -13.12 0.52
N PRO A 133 -17.71 -14.04 1.50
CA PRO A 133 -18.83 -14.95 1.58
C PRO A 133 -20.10 -14.28 2.07
N ASP A 134 -21.23 -14.76 1.56
CA ASP A 134 -22.56 -14.67 2.15
C ASP A 134 -22.89 -16.07 2.68
N VAL A 135 -22.56 -16.32 3.95
CA VAL A 135 -22.69 -17.63 4.61
C VAL A 135 -24.13 -18.12 4.58
N ARG A 136 -25.09 -17.21 4.77
CA ARG A 136 -26.52 -17.54 4.79
C ARG A 136 -27.01 -17.98 3.42
N ARG A 137 -26.62 -17.27 2.36
CA ARG A 137 -26.99 -17.62 0.97
C ARG A 137 -26.10 -18.69 0.36
N ARG A 138 -25.05 -19.11 1.06
CA ARG A 138 -24.06 -20.09 0.61
C ARG A 138 -23.44 -19.72 -0.73
N THR A 139 -22.95 -18.50 -0.82
CA THR A 139 -22.31 -17.97 -2.03
C THR A 139 -21.21 -16.97 -1.68
N CYS A 140 -20.51 -16.47 -2.70
CA CYS A 140 -19.54 -15.38 -2.60
C CYS A 140 -20.06 -14.16 -3.36
N LEU A 141 -19.55 -12.97 -3.02
CA LEU A 141 -19.85 -11.72 -3.73
C LEU A 141 -19.60 -11.84 -5.25
N ASP A 142 -18.42 -12.33 -5.65
CA ASP A 142 -18.11 -12.78 -7.01
C ASP A 142 -17.40 -14.15 -6.95
N PRO A 143 -18.10 -15.27 -7.20
CA PRO A 143 -17.48 -16.61 -7.21
C PRO A 143 -16.36 -16.78 -8.24
N SER A 144 -16.31 -15.95 -9.27
CA SER A 144 -15.24 -15.96 -10.27
C SER A 144 -14.02 -15.11 -9.87
N GLY A 145 -14.08 -14.42 -8.72
CA GLY A 145 -12.99 -13.60 -8.19
C GLY A 145 -11.68 -14.36 -8.02
N PHE A 146 -11.73 -15.67 -7.74
CA PHE A 146 -10.52 -16.51 -7.62
C PHE A 146 -9.69 -16.58 -8.90
N ASP A 147 -10.33 -16.48 -10.06
CA ASP A 147 -9.72 -16.68 -11.38
C ASP A 147 -9.63 -15.38 -12.19
N LYS A 148 -10.14 -14.26 -11.65
CA LYS A 148 -10.09 -12.92 -12.26
C LYS A 148 -8.99 -12.02 -11.72
N VAL A 149 -8.24 -12.43 -10.70
CA VAL A 149 -7.20 -11.59 -10.07
C VAL A 149 -5.82 -12.14 -10.38
N VAL A 150 -4.99 -11.30 -10.99
CA VAL A 150 -3.57 -11.59 -11.25
C VAL A 150 -2.70 -10.46 -10.72
N ASP A 151 -1.49 -10.77 -10.32
CA ASP A 151 -0.46 -9.78 -10.03
C ASP A 151 0.51 -9.64 -11.20
N PHE A 152 1.19 -8.51 -11.24
CA PHE A 152 2.36 -8.28 -12.08
C PHE A 152 3.34 -7.38 -11.33
N HIS A 153 4.59 -7.37 -11.78
CA HIS A 153 5.61 -6.57 -11.14
C HIS A 153 5.47 -5.13 -11.63
N ALA A 154 5.11 -4.21 -10.74
CA ALA A 154 4.98 -2.77 -11.07
C ALA A 154 6.27 -2.14 -11.61
N GLY A 155 7.41 -2.79 -11.38
CA GLY A 155 8.74 -2.28 -11.68
C GLY A 155 9.12 -1.12 -10.75
N LEU A 156 10.40 -0.77 -10.77
CA LEU A 156 10.94 0.40 -10.07
C LEU A 156 11.83 1.20 -11.04
N PRO A 157 11.27 1.74 -12.15
CA PRO A 157 12.08 2.36 -13.20
C PRO A 157 12.86 3.59 -12.71
N CYS A 158 12.41 4.22 -11.62
CA CYS A 158 13.13 5.34 -11.01
C CYS A 158 14.58 4.99 -10.65
N VAL A 159 14.86 3.74 -10.24
CA VAL A 159 16.23 3.35 -9.87
C VAL A 159 17.09 2.93 -11.07
N ALA A 160 16.54 2.96 -12.29
CA ALA A 160 17.30 2.65 -13.51
C ALA A 160 18.37 3.72 -13.84
N SER A 161 18.25 4.91 -13.25
CA SER A 161 19.22 6.01 -13.35
C SER A 161 19.72 6.38 -11.95
N ALA A 162 21.00 6.74 -11.85
CA ALA A 162 21.62 7.19 -10.60
C ALA A 162 20.95 8.44 -10.01
N THR A 163 20.33 9.27 -10.85
CA THR A 163 19.64 10.52 -10.45
C THR A 163 18.12 10.39 -10.48
N GLY A 164 17.58 9.18 -10.62
CA GLY A 164 16.14 8.99 -10.72
C GLY A 164 15.58 9.24 -12.13
N ASP A 165 14.24 9.20 -12.25
CA ASP A 165 13.54 9.56 -13.49
C ASP A 165 13.31 11.08 -13.57
N ALA A 166 13.96 11.74 -14.53
CA ALA A 166 13.89 13.19 -14.70
C ALA A 166 12.48 13.74 -15.03
N ARG A 167 11.54 12.87 -15.42
CA ARG A 167 10.14 13.27 -15.66
C ARG A 167 9.39 13.54 -14.34
N MET A 168 9.86 12.97 -13.23
CA MET A 168 9.31 13.18 -11.88
C MET A 168 9.80 14.54 -11.33
N GLN A 169 8.96 15.56 -11.53
CA GLN A 169 9.23 16.95 -11.11
C GLN A 169 8.98 17.16 -9.61
N GLY A 170 9.68 18.14 -9.03
CA GLY A 170 9.55 18.49 -7.61
C GLY A 170 10.65 19.43 -7.14
N ALA A 171 10.64 19.77 -5.86
CA ALA A 171 11.59 20.67 -5.22
C ALA A 171 12.98 20.05 -5.04
N GLN A 172 13.98 20.90 -4.84
CA GLN A 172 15.32 20.50 -4.39
C GLN A 172 15.33 20.30 -2.86
N ILE A 173 16.39 19.66 -2.35
CA ILE A 173 16.63 19.58 -0.90
C ILE A 173 16.79 21.00 -0.35
N PRO A 174 16.03 21.40 0.69
CA PRO A 174 16.11 22.75 1.21
C PRO A 174 17.31 22.92 2.18
N PRO A 175 17.83 24.15 2.37
CA PRO A 175 19.05 24.40 3.16
C PRO A 175 19.02 23.86 4.58
N GLN A 176 17.84 23.82 5.21
CA GLN A 176 17.66 23.35 6.59
C GLN A 176 18.11 21.89 6.81
N VAL A 177 18.07 21.07 5.76
CA VAL A 177 18.60 19.69 5.83
C VAL A 177 20.12 19.70 5.97
N GLN A 178 20.80 20.56 5.22
CA GLN A 178 22.26 20.70 5.32
C GLN A 178 22.66 21.33 6.66
N GLU A 179 21.95 22.36 7.11
CA GLU A 179 22.18 22.99 8.42
C GLU A 179 22.09 21.99 9.57
N ALA A 180 21.13 21.06 9.52
CA ALA A 180 21.01 20.00 10.52
C ALA A 180 22.17 18.99 10.47
N LEU A 181 22.64 18.62 9.27
CA LEU A 181 23.83 17.78 9.11
C LEU A 181 25.08 18.46 9.66
N ASP A 182 25.25 19.75 9.37
CA ASP A 182 26.40 20.55 9.82
C ASP A 182 26.40 20.72 11.35
N ALA A 183 25.22 20.71 11.99
CA ALA A 183 25.06 20.70 13.44
C ALA A 183 25.36 19.32 14.08
N GLY A 184 25.61 18.28 13.29
CA GLY A 184 25.86 16.92 13.77
C GLY A 184 24.59 16.12 14.10
N ASP A 185 23.43 16.55 13.63
CA ASP A 185 22.18 15.80 13.80
C ASP A 185 22.21 14.49 12.99
N VAL A 186 21.61 13.43 13.54
CA VAL A 186 21.31 12.20 12.80
C VAL A 186 19.94 12.33 12.14
N LEU A 187 19.94 12.32 10.81
CA LEU A 187 18.71 12.50 10.04
C LEU A 187 18.10 11.17 9.60
N GLY A 188 16.79 11.04 9.78
CA GLY A 188 15.97 10.03 9.11
C GLY A 188 14.93 10.66 8.17
N HIS A 189 14.10 9.84 7.54
CA HIS A 189 13.06 10.30 6.61
C HIS A 189 11.70 9.60 6.76
N ALA A 190 10.61 10.32 6.52
CA ALA A 190 9.24 9.82 6.38
C ALA A 190 8.43 10.74 5.45
N LEU A 191 8.70 10.65 4.15
CA LEU A 191 8.21 11.56 3.09
C LEU A 191 7.05 10.95 2.28
N GLN A 192 6.20 10.16 2.91
CA GLN A 192 5.03 9.58 2.27
C GLN A 192 3.79 10.38 2.69
N PRO A 193 3.33 11.39 1.93
CA PRO A 193 2.33 12.34 2.43
C PRO A 193 1.06 11.62 2.91
N ARG A 194 0.58 11.98 4.10
CA ARG A 194 -0.66 11.47 4.73
C ARG A 194 -0.67 9.96 5.03
N LYS A 195 0.45 9.27 4.87
CA LYS A 195 0.59 7.85 5.21
C LYS A 195 1.10 7.58 6.62
N PRO A 196 2.03 8.36 7.21
CA PRO A 196 2.58 8.09 8.51
C PRO A 196 1.53 7.94 9.62
N ASP A 197 1.71 6.90 10.43
CA ASP A 197 1.11 6.79 11.75
C ASP A 197 1.90 7.71 12.69
N TRP A 198 1.42 8.95 12.83
CA TRP A 198 2.09 9.97 13.63
C TRP A 198 2.22 9.60 15.10
N TYR A 199 1.32 8.77 15.64
CA TYR A 199 1.46 8.26 17.00
C TYR A 199 2.72 7.39 17.12
N ALA A 200 2.88 6.41 16.22
CA ALA A 200 4.08 5.57 16.19
C ALA A 200 5.35 6.38 15.91
N VAL A 201 5.33 7.23 14.88
CA VAL A 201 6.50 8.02 14.46
C VAL A 201 7.01 8.93 15.58
N LEU A 202 6.12 9.63 16.29
CA LEU A 202 6.53 10.51 17.39
C LEU A 202 7.08 9.72 18.58
N ASN A 203 6.45 8.61 18.97
CA ASN A 203 6.96 7.76 20.04
C ASN A 203 8.35 7.19 19.72
N ILE A 204 8.60 6.76 18.48
CA ILE A 204 9.93 6.31 18.04
C ILE A 204 10.96 7.44 18.17
N LEU A 205 10.64 8.65 17.69
CA LEU A 205 11.55 9.81 17.77
C LEU A 205 11.81 10.27 19.20
N LEU A 206 10.80 10.21 20.07
CA LEU A 206 10.92 10.51 21.50
C LEU A 206 11.91 9.54 22.16
N HIS A 207 11.70 8.23 22.01
CA HIS A 207 12.61 7.21 22.56
C HIS A 207 14.03 7.35 22.01
N LEU A 208 14.20 7.62 20.71
CA LEU A 208 15.51 7.87 20.11
C LEU A 208 16.25 9.02 20.79
N ASN A 209 15.58 10.16 20.99
CA ASN A 209 16.21 11.34 21.57
C ASN A 209 16.39 11.22 23.09
N MET A 210 15.49 10.54 23.81
CA MET A 210 15.68 10.24 25.24
C MET A 210 16.96 9.43 25.44
N GLN A 211 17.08 8.30 24.76
CA GLN A 211 18.22 7.39 24.91
C GLN A 211 19.53 8.00 24.39
N SER A 212 19.45 8.79 23.30
CA SER A 212 20.63 9.50 22.81
C SER A 212 21.11 10.54 23.81
N ARG A 213 20.19 11.32 24.41
CA ARG A 213 20.52 12.32 25.43
C ARG A 213 21.14 11.69 26.68
N GLU A 214 20.60 10.57 27.16
CA GLU A 214 21.17 9.81 28.29
C GLU A 214 22.61 9.35 28.01
N ALA A 215 22.93 9.06 26.75
CA ALA A 215 24.26 8.66 26.31
C ALA A 215 25.17 9.84 25.87
N ASN A 216 24.75 11.10 26.06
CA ASN A 216 25.41 12.29 25.50
C ASN A 216 25.66 12.19 23.98
N GLY A 217 24.75 11.56 23.27
CA GLY A 217 24.79 11.36 21.82
C GLY A 217 24.19 12.52 21.02
N PRO A 218 24.18 12.39 19.68
CA PRO A 218 23.62 13.40 18.79
C PRO A 218 22.09 13.45 18.88
N ARG A 219 21.51 14.53 18.36
CA ARG A 219 20.07 14.65 18.21
C ARG A 219 19.57 13.86 17.00
N TYR A 220 18.39 13.26 17.11
CA TYR A 220 17.74 12.54 16.02
C TYR A 220 16.57 13.36 15.48
N ARG A 221 16.56 13.60 14.17
CA ARG A 221 15.50 14.37 13.50
C ARG A 221 14.97 13.64 12.28
N LEU A 222 13.73 13.89 11.93
CA LEU A 222 13.04 13.25 10.83
C LEU A 222 12.65 14.28 9.77
N ILE A 223 13.06 14.02 8.54
CA ILE A 223 12.63 14.80 7.38
C ILE A 223 11.25 14.30 6.95
N VAL A 224 10.27 15.20 6.92
CA VAL A 224 8.84 14.89 6.70
C VAL A 224 8.23 15.78 5.64
N ASP A 225 7.12 15.36 5.05
CA ASP A 225 6.38 16.20 4.11
C ASP A 225 5.86 17.48 4.80
N ALA A 226 5.94 18.61 4.09
CA ALA A 226 5.56 19.91 4.64
C ALA A 226 4.05 20.02 4.95
N GLU A 227 3.17 19.34 4.21
CA GLU A 227 1.73 19.32 4.52
C GLU A 227 1.49 18.54 5.82
N ASP A 228 2.13 17.38 5.96
CA ASP A 228 2.01 16.58 7.18
C ASP A 228 2.54 17.33 8.41
N PHE A 229 3.70 17.98 8.28
CA PHE A 229 4.23 18.84 9.34
C PHE A 229 3.22 19.91 9.78
N ALA A 230 2.60 20.60 8.82
CA ALA A 230 1.61 21.64 9.12
C ALA A 230 0.39 21.06 9.85
N LEU A 231 -0.07 19.86 9.48
CA LEU A 231 -1.19 19.20 10.15
C LEU A 231 -0.85 18.77 11.59
N ILE A 232 0.36 18.26 11.83
CA ILE A 232 0.81 17.89 13.17
C ILE A 232 0.98 19.14 14.04
N ASP A 233 1.67 20.16 13.55
CA ASP A 233 1.88 21.42 14.29
C ASP A 233 0.53 22.06 14.68
N TYR A 234 -0.43 22.05 13.75
CA TYR A 234 -1.80 22.46 14.02
C TYR A 234 -2.47 21.58 15.10
N SER A 235 -2.31 20.25 15.03
CA SER A 235 -2.83 19.31 16.03
C SER A 235 -2.21 19.52 17.42
N TYR A 236 -0.94 19.90 17.50
CA TYR A 236 -0.27 20.24 18.76
C TYR A 236 -0.88 21.47 19.41
N ALA A 237 -1.20 22.49 18.62
CA ALA A 237 -1.80 23.73 19.11
C ALA A 237 -3.29 23.57 19.46
N HIS A 238 -4.06 22.76 18.71
CA HIS A 238 -5.53 22.76 18.77
C HIS A 238 -6.17 21.41 19.17
N GLY A 239 -5.42 20.31 19.22
CA GLY A 239 -5.93 18.97 19.55
C GLY A 239 -6.74 18.28 18.43
N PHE A 240 -6.62 18.75 17.18
CA PHE A 240 -7.32 18.23 16.01
C PHE A 240 -6.48 18.48 14.73
N PRO A 241 -6.52 17.65 13.68
CA PRO A 241 -7.31 16.42 13.50
C PRO A 241 -6.75 15.16 14.18
N TYR A 242 -5.53 15.22 14.70
CA TYR A 242 -4.89 14.07 15.34
C TYR A 242 -4.85 14.23 16.87
N ASP A 243 -5.13 13.15 17.60
CA ASP A 243 -4.84 13.10 19.04
C ASP A 243 -3.34 12.90 19.24
N VAL A 244 -2.66 13.99 19.61
CA VAL A 244 -1.23 14.04 19.91
C VAL A 244 -0.97 14.38 21.38
N SER A 245 -1.98 14.25 22.24
CA SER A 245 -1.92 14.71 23.64
C SER A 245 -0.78 14.04 24.44
N SER A 246 -0.62 12.74 24.33
CA SER A 246 0.44 11.96 24.99
C SER A 246 1.84 12.35 24.49
N ALA A 247 2.01 12.42 23.16
CA ALA A 247 3.25 12.86 22.53
C ALA A 247 3.61 14.31 22.89
N ARG A 248 2.60 15.17 23.04
CA ARG A 248 2.78 16.55 23.53
C ARG A 248 3.26 16.60 24.96
N SER A 249 2.63 15.87 25.89
CA SER A 249 3.09 15.82 27.28
C SER A 249 4.52 15.30 27.41
N MET A 250 4.91 14.30 26.60
CA MET A 250 6.29 13.79 26.57
C MET A 250 7.27 14.81 25.99
N LEU A 251 6.93 15.51 24.90
CA LEU A 251 7.80 16.57 24.36
C LEU A 251 7.97 17.72 25.33
N ASP A 252 6.88 18.16 25.98
CA ASP A 252 6.91 19.21 26.99
C ASP A 252 7.81 18.80 28.17
N ALA A 253 7.72 17.56 28.64
CA ALA A 253 8.57 17.02 29.70
C ALA A 253 10.05 16.95 29.30
N MET A 254 10.35 16.71 28.02
CA MET A 254 11.71 16.70 27.49
C MET A 254 12.26 18.11 27.17
N GLY A 255 11.39 19.12 27.14
CA GLY A 255 11.73 20.49 26.74
C GLY A 255 11.92 20.67 25.23
N PHE A 256 11.26 19.86 24.41
CA PHE A 256 11.33 19.93 22.94
C PHE A 256 10.05 20.46 22.30
N LYS A 257 10.19 21.10 21.14
CA LYS A 257 9.09 21.44 20.24
C LYS A 257 8.96 20.40 19.11
N ILE A 258 7.87 20.44 18.35
CA ILE A 258 7.77 19.55 17.18
C ILE A 258 8.81 19.89 16.10
N SER A 259 9.10 21.18 15.90
CA SER A 259 10.18 21.66 15.02
C SER A 259 11.57 21.20 15.46
N ASP A 260 11.67 20.77 16.73
CA ASP A 260 12.89 20.19 17.24
C ASP A 260 13.11 18.74 16.78
N LEU A 261 12.04 18.04 16.40
CA LEU A 261 12.12 16.66 15.92
C LEU A 261 11.99 16.56 14.42
N LEU A 262 11.22 17.45 13.79
CA LEU A 262 10.82 17.34 12.40
C LEU A 262 11.43 18.45 11.53
N ILE A 263 11.82 18.09 10.32
CA ILE A 263 12.30 19.02 9.28
C ILE A 263 11.32 18.92 8.09
N PRO A 264 10.46 19.92 7.87
CA PRO A 264 9.52 19.89 6.75
C PRO A 264 10.23 20.12 5.41
N VAL A 265 9.89 19.32 4.41
CA VAL A 265 10.33 19.52 3.02
C VAL A 265 9.15 19.44 2.07
N ARG A 266 9.22 20.18 0.97
CA ARG A 266 8.22 20.07 -0.11
C ARG A 266 8.45 18.77 -0.88
N PHE A 267 7.44 18.34 -1.63
CA PHE A 267 7.56 17.23 -2.56
C PHE A 267 8.81 17.37 -3.46
N LEU A 268 9.78 16.46 -3.27
CA LEU A 268 11.09 16.52 -3.92
C LEU A 268 11.05 15.92 -5.33
N ASN A 269 11.90 16.41 -6.22
CA ASN A 269 12.19 15.66 -7.46
C ASN A 269 13.04 14.41 -7.15
N GLN A 270 13.08 13.44 -8.06
CA GLN A 270 13.75 12.16 -7.78
C GLN A 270 15.25 12.28 -7.50
N ALA A 271 15.96 13.21 -8.16
CA ALA A 271 17.39 13.41 -7.91
C ALA A 271 17.64 13.91 -6.47
N ALA A 272 16.83 14.88 -6.03
CA ALA A 272 16.86 15.38 -4.66
C ALA A 272 16.43 14.31 -3.65
N LEU A 273 15.42 13.49 -3.96
CA LEU A 273 14.98 12.40 -3.08
C LEU A 273 16.07 11.34 -2.91
N PHE A 274 16.71 10.91 -4.00
CA PHE A 274 17.81 9.93 -3.93
C PHE A 274 18.98 10.49 -3.15
N LYS A 275 19.32 11.77 -3.37
CA LYS A 275 20.38 12.42 -2.59
C LYS A 275 20.02 12.48 -1.10
N LEU A 276 18.76 12.73 -0.75
CA LEU A 276 18.30 12.73 0.62
C LEU A 276 18.43 11.34 1.28
N PHE A 277 18.12 10.26 0.53
CA PHE A 277 18.33 8.90 1.05
C PHE A 277 19.81 8.61 1.34
N GLU A 278 20.74 9.08 0.52
CA GLU A 278 22.18 8.93 0.81
C GLU A 278 22.62 9.69 2.08
N LEU A 279 21.99 10.84 2.36
CA LEU A 279 22.33 11.70 3.50
C LEU A 279 21.75 11.19 4.83
N THR A 280 20.63 10.47 4.76
CA THR A 280 19.89 9.99 5.94
C THR A 280 20.40 8.63 6.42
N LYS A 281 20.13 8.29 7.68
CA LYS A 281 20.59 7.04 8.32
C LYS A 281 19.49 6.00 8.50
N PHE A 282 18.23 6.42 8.54
CA PHE A 282 17.08 5.53 8.68
C PHE A 282 15.84 6.13 8.02
N GLY A 283 14.95 5.28 7.52
CA GLY A 283 13.62 5.65 7.05
C GLY A 283 12.53 5.08 7.95
N LEU A 284 11.46 5.83 8.18
CA LEU A 284 10.25 5.32 8.83
C LEU A 284 9.13 5.20 7.81
N SER A 285 8.55 4.01 7.71
CA SER A 285 7.34 3.70 6.92
C SER A 285 6.31 3.00 7.81
N PHE A 286 6.07 3.57 9.00
CA PHE A 286 4.96 3.21 9.85
C PHE A 286 3.71 3.86 9.27
N ASN A 287 2.91 3.10 8.54
CA ASN A 287 1.78 3.65 7.78
C ASN A 287 0.45 3.29 8.42
N ILE A 288 -0.56 4.15 8.23
CA ILE A 288 -1.95 3.88 8.65
C ILE A 288 -2.78 3.14 7.58
N TYR A 289 -2.28 3.07 6.34
CA TYR A 289 -2.93 2.37 5.23
C TYR A 289 -2.01 1.30 4.63
N PRO A 290 -2.56 0.15 4.19
CA PRO A 290 -1.78 -0.92 3.57
C PRO A 290 -1.04 -0.43 2.32
N GLU A 291 0.27 -0.62 2.28
CA GLU A 291 1.07 -0.24 1.12
C GLU A 291 0.83 -1.24 -0.03
N PRO A 292 0.47 -0.82 -1.24
CA PRO A 292 0.23 -1.74 -2.35
C PRO A 292 1.50 -2.35 -2.94
N PHE A 293 2.58 -1.56 -3.04
CA PHE A 293 3.86 -2.00 -3.63
C PHE A 293 5.06 -1.53 -2.81
N GLY A 294 5.11 -0.23 -2.46
CA GLY A 294 6.20 0.33 -1.67
C GLY A 294 7.35 0.92 -2.51
N PHE A 295 7.03 1.73 -3.53
CA PHE A 295 8.04 2.50 -4.30
C PHE A 295 9.04 3.21 -3.39
N TYR A 296 8.52 3.97 -2.42
CA TYR A 296 9.33 4.81 -1.55
C TYR A 296 10.29 4.02 -0.63
N PRO A 297 9.85 2.99 0.11
CA PRO A 297 10.78 2.15 0.88
C PRO A 297 11.83 1.44 0.01
N LEU A 298 11.44 0.97 -1.17
CA LEU A 298 12.37 0.29 -2.09
C LEU A 298 13.44 1.26 -2.64
N GLU A 299 13.05 2.49 -2.99
CA GLU A 299 14.00 3.52 -3.44
C GLU A 299 14.97 3.91 -2.32
N SER A 300 14.50 4.02 -1.07
CA SER A 300 15.35 4.28 0.10
C SER A 300 16.41 3.19 0.31
N VAL A 301 15.99 1.93 0.33
CA VAL A 301 16.89 0.76 0.44
C VAL A 301 17.87 0.72 -0.73
N PHE A 302 17.40 0.97 -1.94
CA PHE A 302 18.26 1.00 -3.13
C PHE A 302 19.37 2.03 -2.98
N GLN A 303 19.09 3.19 -2.37
CA GLN A 303 20.07 4.24 -2.10
C GLN A 303 20.88 4.04 -0.82
N GLY A 304 20.75 2.90 -0.13
CA GLY A 304 21.58 2.55 1.02
C GLY A 304 21.05 3.03 2.38
N CYS A 305 19.78 3.46 2.43
CA CYS A 305 19.11 3.81 3.68
C CYS A 305 18.13 2.70 4.09
N PRO A 306 18.25 2.10 5.29
CA PRO A 306 17.32 1.09 5.75
C PRO A 306 15.97 1.71 6.14
N VAL A 307 14.89 0.93 6.04
CA VAL A 307 13.53 1.35 6.40
C VAL A 307 12.98 0.48 7.52
N TYR A 308 12.41 1.13 8.53
CA TYR A 308 11.71 0.52 9.66
C TYR A 308 10.22 0.76 9.46
N THR A 309 9.42 -0.29 9.55
CA THR A 309 7.99 -0.24 9.20
C THR A 309 7.17 -1.10 10.14
N ASN A 310 5.89 -0.78 10.27
CA ASN A 310 4.91 -1.69 10.86
C ASN A 310 4.53 -2.85 9.92
N GLY A 311 5.04 -2.89 8.68
CA GLY A 311 4.78 -3.97 7.74
C GLY A 311 3.36 -4.01 7.20
N ILE A 312 2.61 -2.91 7.30
CA ILE A 312 1.24 -2.82 6.79
C ILE A 312 1.21 -2.96 5.26
N GLY A 313 0.33 -3.81 4.75
CA GLY A 313 0.31 -4.25 3.36
C GLY A 313 1.62 -4.85 2.84
N ASN A 314 2.02 -4.50 1.62
CA ASN A 314 3.17 -5.08 0.93
C ASN A 314 4.52 -4.74 1.58
N ASN A 315 4.58 -3.76 2.48
CA ASN A 315 5.83 -3.40 3.16
C ASN A 315 6.51 -4.59 3.88
N ARG A 316 5.76 -5.62 4.29
CA ARG A 316 6.32 -6.85 4.89
C ARG A 316 6.77 -7.92 3.87
N PHE A 317 6.49 -7.73 2.58
CA PHE A 317 6.78 -8.67 1.50
C PHE A 317 7.59 -8.07 0.34
N SER A 318 7.81 -6.75 0.31
CA SER A 318 8.50 -6.05 -0.79
C SER A 318 9.92 -6.55 -1.06
N VAL A 319 10.62 -7.02 -0.02
CA VAL A 319 11.95 -7.66 -0.10
C VAL A 319 12.06 -8.79 0.93
N PRO A 320 12.94 -9.78 0.73
CA PRO A 320 13.17 -10.82 1.74
C PRO A 320 13.77 -10.24 3.04
N PRO A 321 13.65 -10.95 4.19
CA PRO A 321 14.32 -10.53 5.42
C PRO A 321 15.82 -10.25 5.23
N GLY A 322 16.36 -9.24 5.93
CA GLY A 322 17.77 -8.87 5.83
C GLY A 322 18.17 -8.15 4.54
N HIS A 323 17.21 -7.51 3.87
CA HIS A 323 17.41 -6.73 2.63
C HIS A 323 17.10 -5.24 2.82
N GLY A 324 17.32 -4.70 4.03
CA GLY A 324 17.21 -3.27 4.32
C GLY A 324 15.81 -2.79 4.74
N ILE A 325 14.76 -3.61 4.64
CA ILE A 325 13.46 -3.34 5.28
C ILE A 325 13.33 -4.20 6.54
N ARG A 326 13.02 -3.57 7.66
CA ARG A 326 12.84 -4.20 8.98
C ARG A 326 11.41 -3.97 9.48
N VAL A 327 10.70 -5.06 9.74
CA VAL A 327 9.31 -5.02 10.18
C VAL A 327 9.24 -5.15 11.70
N PHE A 328 8.63 -4.15 12.34
CA PHE A 328 8.34 -4.11 13.77
C PHE A 328 6.83 -4.00 13.94
N ASP A 329 6.20 -5.12 14.31
CA ASP A 329 4.74 -5.23 14.41
C ASP A 329 4.37 -6.21 15.52
N ASN A 330 4.58 -5.78 16.77
CA ASN A 330 4.12 -6.52 17.94
C ASN A 330 2.68 -6.10 18.34
N VAL A 331 2.03 -6.92 19.16
CA VAL A 331 0.63 -6.69 19.54
C VAL A 331 0.49 -5.39 20.33
N ASP A 332 1.38 -5.12 21.29
CA ASP A 332 1.28 -3.93 22.13
C ASP A 332 1.46 -2.63 21.33
N MET A 333 2.35 -2.60 20.32
CA MET A 333 2.46 -1.52 19.34
C MET A 333 1.15 -1.29 18.59
N ALA A 334 0.57 -2.38 18.07
CA ALA A 334 -0.68 -2.29 17.34
C ALA A 334 -1.83 -1.79 18.23
N PHE A 335 -1.81 -2.10 19.52
CA PHE A 335 -2.79 -1.62 20.51
C PHE A 335 -2.37 -0.31 21.21
N GLY A 336 -1.30 0.33 20.74
CA GLY A 336 -0.94 1.69 21.10
C GLY A 336 -0.12 1.85 22.37
N ASP A 337 0.55 0.81 22.87
CA ASP A 337 1.48 0.97 24.01
C ASP A 337 2.69 1.84 23.61
N PRO A 338 2.88 3.04 24.18
CA PRO A 338 3.98 3.92 23.83
C PRO A 338 5.36 3.32 24.16
N PHE A 339 5.47 2.43 25.16
CA PHE A 339 6.74 1.82 25.56
C PHE A 339 7.22 0.77 24.56
N SER A 340 6.29 0.11 23.88
CA SER A 340 6.62 -0.89 22.86
C SER A 340 7.46 -0.32 21.72
N PHE A 341 7.33 0.97 21.38
CA PHE A 341 8.14 1.66 20.35
C PHE A 341 9.61 1.83 20.71
N GLN A 342 9.99 1.60 21.97
CA GLN A 342 11.38 1.63 22.41
C GLN A 342 12.25 0.61 21.65
N GLU A 343 11.69 -0.54 21.28
CA GLU A 343 12.45 -1.57 20.54
C GLU A 343 12.90 -1.08 19.16
N VAL A 344 12.07 -0.28 18.48
CA VAL A 344 12.38 0.31 17.17
C VAL A 344 13.49 1.34 17.32
N ALA A 345 13.39 2.20 18.34
CA ALA A 345 14.42 3.18 18.65
C ALA A 345 15.77 2.51 18.96
N ASN A 346 15.76 1.43 19.76
CA ASN A 346 16.96 0.64 20.06
C ASN A 346 17.61 0.08 18.79
N ALA A 347 16.79 -0.49 17.88
CA ALA A 347 17.29 -1.05 16.63
C ALA A 347 17.91 0.03 15.74
N ILE A 348 17.28 1.19 15.61
CA ILE A 348 17.81 2.34 14.86
C ILE A 348 19.13 2.82 15.48
N LEU A 349 19.22 2.94 16.81
CA LEU A 349 20.46 3.36 17.49
C LEU A 349 21.60 2.38 17.26
N GLU A 350 21.33 1.08 17.36
CA GLU A 350 22.32 0.04 17.07
C GLU A 350 22.81 0.14 15.62
N ASP A 351 21.89 0.28 14.67
CA ASP A 351 22.17 0.37 13.25
C ASP A 351 22.93 1.64 12.86
N VAL A 352 22.65 2.76 13.54
CA VAL A 352 23.40 4.01 13.34
C VAL A 352 24.82 3.91 13.90
N ARG A 353 25.00 3.23 15.05
CA ARG A 353 26.32 3.01 15.66
C ARG A 353 27.15 1.97 14.91
N SER A 354 26.51 0.95 14.33
CA SER A 354 27.15 -0.18 13.63
C SER A 354 26.64 -0.33 12.20
N ARG A 355 27.17 0.52 11.30
CA ARG A 355 26.66 0.65 9.92
C ARG A 355 27.00 -0.50 8.98
N GLU A 356 27.95 -1.37 9.32
CA GLU A 356 28.40 -2.43 8.42
C GLU A 356 27.26 -3.39 8.05
N ARG A 357 26.53 -3.87 9.07
CA ARG A 357 25.36 -4.75 8.89
C ARG A 357 24.33 -4.12 7.96
N VAL A 358 23.96 -2.87 8.23
CA VAL A 358 22.97 -2.10 7.46
C VAL A 358 23.40 -1.95 6.01
N THR A 359 24.68 -1.62 5.79
CA THR A 359 25.24 -1.43 4.45
C THR A 359 25.15 -2.72 3.63
N GLN A 360 25.47 -3.86 4.24
CA GLN A 360 25.35 -5.17 3.60
C GLN A 360 23.89 -5.55 3.33
N GLU A 361 22.98 -5.27 4.27
CA GLU A 361 21.53 -5.49 4.08
C GLU A 361 20.98 -4.68 2.91
N CYS A 362 21.30 -3.38 2.84
CA CYS A 362 20.84 -2.53 1.75
C CYS A 362 21.50 -2.91 0.42
N ALA A 363 22.76 -3.38 0.42
CA ALA A 363 23.40 -3.89 -0.79
C ALA A 363 22.69 -5.13 -1.35
N ARG A 364 22.32 -6.09 -0.49
CA ARG A 364 21.48 -7.24 -0.88
C ARG A 364 20.12 -6.78 -1.39
N GLY A 365 19.50 -5.81 -0.71
CA GLY A 365 18.24 -5.20 -1.15
C GLY A 365 18.33 -4.59 -2.55
N ARG A 366 19.37 -3.81 -2.81
CA ARG A 366 19.66 -3.24 -4.14
C ARG A 366 19.81 -4.31 -5.21
N GLU A 367 20.56 -5.37 -4.93
CA GLU A 367 20.75 -6.50 -5.86
C GLU A 367 19.42 -7.20 -6.16
N TYR A 368 18.61 -7.45 -5.14
CA TYR A 368 17.28 -8.03 -5.28
C TYR A 368 16.36 -7.12 -6.14
N ILE A 369 16.28 -5.83 -5.81
CA ILE A 369 15.46 -4.86 -6.55
C ILE A 369 15.85 -4.81 -8.03
N SER A 370 17.16 -4.77 -8.31
CA SER A 370 17.69 -4.72 -9.67
C SER A 370 17.30 -5.95 -10.50
N ARG A 371 17.19 -7.13 -9.86
CA ARG A 371 16.83 -8.39 -10.54
C ARG A 371 15.33 -8.56 -10.74
N HIS A 372 14.51 -8.07 -9.80
CA HIS A 372 13.09 -8.42 -9.75
C HIS A 372 12.15 -7.30 -10.22
N TYR A 373 12.60 -6.03 -10.16
CA TYR A 373 11.79 -4.85 -10.42
C TYR A 373 12.32 -3.99 -11.59
N ASP A 374 13.03 -4.58 -12.53
CA ASP A 374 13.46 -3.89 -13.75
C ASP A 374 12.32 -3.70 -14.78
N ARG A 375 12.57 -2.84 -15.77
CA ARG A 375 11.60 -2.55 -16.85
C ARG A 375 11.27 -3.79 -17.67
N ALA A 376 12.24 -4.67 -17.90
CA ALA A 376 12.02 -5.92 -18.65
C ALA A 376 11.05 -6.85 -17.92
N SER A 377 11.17 -6.97 -16.60
CA SER A 377 10.27 -7.76 -15.75
C SER A 377 8.88 -7.16 -15.66
N PHE A 378 8.77 -5.83 -15.57
CA PHE A 378 7.49 -5.13 -15.72
C PHE A 378 6.80 -5.54 -17.02
N THR A 379 7.43 -5.30 -18.17
CA THR A 379 6.83 -5.56 -19.49
C THR A 379 6.43 -7.04 -19.65
N ARG A 380 7.31 -7.95 -19.24
CA ARG A 380 7.06 -9.40 -19.32
C ARG A 380 5.85 -9.81 -18.47
N THR A 381 5.78 -9.37 -17.22
CA THR A 381 4.70 -9.78 -16.29
C THR A 381 3.38 -9.07 -16.61
N TRP A 382 3.43 -7.81 -17.05
CA TRP A 382 2.25 -7.07 -17.51
C TRP A 382 1.61 -7.72 -18.74
N ARG A 383 2.40 -8.06 -19.77
CA ARG A 383 1.88 -8.77 -20.94
C ARG A 383 1.32 -10.15 -20.59
N LYS A 384 1.97 -10.85 -19.64
CA LYS A 384 1.44 -12.12 -19.10
C LYS A 384 0.10 -11.92 -18.39
N ALA A 385 -0.07 -10.83 -17.65
CA ALA A 385 -1.35 -10.49 -17.02
C ALA A 385 -2.44 -10.21 -18.07
N LEU A 386 -2.14 -9.45 -19.13
CA LEU A 386 -3.11 -9.19 -20.20
C LEU A 386 -3.49 -10.45 -20.97
N ALA A 387 -2.56 -11.37 -21.20
CA ALA A 387 -2.84 -12.67 -21.84
C ALA A 387 -3.86 -13.53 -21.04
N HIS A 388 -4.07 -13.22 -19.76
CA HIS A 388 -5.08 -13.88 -18.93
C HIS A 388 -6.52 -13.55 -19.35
N LEU A 389 -6.73 -12.45 -20.10
CA LEU A 389 -8.05 -12.10 -20.67
C LEU A 389 -8.55 -13.14 -21.67
N ASP A 390 -7.64 -13.84 -22.35
CA ASP A 390 -7.95 -14.84 -23.37
C ASP A 390 -7.95 -16.27 -22.80
N ALA A 391 -7.53 -16.46 -21.55
CA ALA A 391 -7.47 -17.77 -20.92
C ALA A 391 -8.89 -18.33 -20.66
N PRO A 392 -9.14 -19.62 -20.90
CA PRO A 392 -10.39 -20.26 -20.52
C PRO A 392 -10.60 -20.16 -19.01
N ARG A 393 -11.76 -19.70 -18.56
CA ARG A 393 -12.09 -19.66 -17.14
C ARG A 393 -12.61 -21.01 -16.67
N PRO A 394 -12.15 -21.51 -15.51
CA PRO A 394 -12.71 -22.72 -14.93
C PRO A 394 -14.18 -22.49 -14.53
N ALA A 395 -14.93 -23.58 -14.39
CA ALA A 395 -16.27 -23.51 -13.83
C ALA A 395 -16.21 -22.96 -12.39
N PRO A 396 -17.20 -22.16 -11.96
CA PRO A 396 -17.27 -21.69 -10.58
C PRO A 396 -17.25 -22.86 -9.59
N ARG A 397 -16.47 -22.71 -8.53
CA ARG A 397 -16.36 -23.70 -7.45
C ARG A 397 -17.61 -23.63 -6.57
N SER A 398 -18.07 -24.76 -6.03
CA SER A 398 -19.20 -24.76 -5.09
C SER A 398 -18.78 -24.13 -3.77
N PHE A 399 -19.71 -23.41 -3.13
CA PHE A 399 -19.44 -22.73 -1.87
C PHE A 399 -18.98 -23.69 -0.77
N GLU A 400 -19.61 -24.86 -0.69
CA GLU A 400 -19.33 -25.89 0.31
C GLU A 400 -17.92 -26.47 0.20
N SER A 401 -17.30 -26.41 -0.99
CA SER A 401 -15.94 -26.88 -1.22
C SER A 401 -14.85 -25.86 -0.83
N LEU A 402 -15.23 -24.60 -0.62
CA LEU A 402 -14.27 -23.55 -0.29
C LEU A 402 -13.76 -23.73 1.15
N VAL A 403 -12.46 -23.59 1.33
CA VAL A 403 -11.76 -23.77 2.59
C VAL A 403 -11.64 -22.44 3.31
N VAL A 404 -11.96 -22.42 4.60
CA VAL A 404 -11.77 -21.28 5.47
C VAL A 404 -10.29 -21.12 5.79
N LYS A 405 -9.76 -19.93 5.53
CA LYS A 405 -8.37 -19.55 5.79
C LYS A 405 -8.32 -18.30 6.65
N GLN A 406 -7.20 -18.08 7.32
CA GLN A 406 -6.90 -16.77 7.88
C GLN A 406 -6.77 -15.77 6.72
N SER A 407 -7.39 -14.60 6.88
CA SER A 407 -7.32 -13.54 5.87
C SER A 407 -5.89 -13.04 5.68
N PRO A 408 -5.46 -12.71 4.44
CA PRO A 408 -4.14 -12.11 4.17
C PRO A 408 -3.96 -10.74 4.84
N LEU A 409 -5.06 -10.11 5.28
CA LEU A 409 -5.04 -8.87 6.03
C LEU A 409 -4.59 -9.06 7.47
N VAL A 410 -4.78 -10.26 8.05
CA VAL A 410 -4.37 -10.55 9.43
C VAL A 410 -2.87 -10.79 9.47
N ARG A 411 -2.16 -9.86 10.12
CA ARG A 411 -0.71 -9.89 10.32
C ARG A 411 -0.33 -10.74 11.53
N ARG A 412 -1.16 -10.70 12.57
CA ARG A 412 -0.94 -11.45 13.82
C ARG A 412 -2.26 -11.75 14.51
N LEU A 413 -2.37 -12.94 15.10
CA LEU A 413 -3.43 -13.34 16.03
C LEU A 413 -2.76 -13.82 17.32
N GLU A 414 -3.09 -13.19 18.44
CA GLU A 414 -2.67 -13.63 19.76
C GLU A 414 -3.78 -14.50 20.37
N GLU A 415 -3.56 -15.81 20.39
CA GLU A 415 -4.58 -16.77 20.77
C GLU A 415 -5.00 -16.71 22.24
N GLU A 416 -4.14 -16.22 23.13
CA GLU A 416 -4.44 -16.15 24.56
C GLU A 416 -5.39 -14.99 24.89
N THR A 417 -5.21 -13.85 24.23
CA THR A 417 -5.98 -12.63 24.48
C THR A 417 -7.09 -12.41 23.45
N GLY A 418 -7.08 -13.13 22.33
CA GLY A 418 -7.97 -12.92 21.21
C GLY A 418 -7.65 -11.66 20.40
N ARG A 419 -6.52 -10.98 20.65
CA ARG A 419 -6.12 -9.77 19.92
C ARG A 419 -5.72 -10.11 18.48
N VAL A 420 -6.31 -9.40 17.53
CA VAL A 420 -6.06 -9.50 16.10
C VAL A 420 -5.46 -8.20 15.61
N VAL A 421 -4.27 -8.31 15.01
CA VAL A 421 -3.61 -7.22 14.30
C VAL A 421 -3.84 -7.44 12.80
N SER A 422 -4.56 -6.51 12.16
CA SER A 422 -4.91 -6.59 10.74
C SER A 422 -4.64 -5.29 10.01
N ASP A 423 -4.42 -5.39 8.70
CA ASP A 423 -4.30 -4.30 7.74
C ASP A 423 -5.63 -3.52 7.56
N PHE A 424 -6.75 -4.04 8.07
CA PHE A 424 -8.07 -3.38 8.05
C PHE A 424 -8.42 -2.71 9.38
N GLU A 425 -8.46 -3.48 10.47
CA GLU A 425 -8.85 -3.00 11.80
C GLU A 425 -8.16 -3.81 12.90
N ARG A 426 -7.79 -3.16 14.00
CA ARG A 426 -7.28 -3.79 15.21
C ARG A 426 -8.47 -4.14 16.11
N GLN A 427 -8.57 -5.39 16.57
CA GLN A 427 -9.73 -5.83 17.36
C GLN A 427 -9.37 -6.94 18.34
N THR A 428 -10.19 -7.09 19.38
CA THR A 428 -10.12 -8.23 20.29
C THR A 428 -11.35 -9.09 20.07
N LEU A 429 -11.13 -10.35 19.68
CA LEU A 429 -12.20 -11.32 19.51
C LEU A 429 -12.75 -11.77 20.86
N GLU A 430 -14.07 -11.88 20.96
CA GLU A 430 -14.68 -12.51 22.12
C GLU A 430 -14.33 -14.00 22.18
N PRO A 431 -14.34 -14.65 23.36
CA PRO A 431 -13.98 -16.06 23.50
C PRO A 431 -14.75 -17.00 22.55
N ARG A 432 -16.03 -16.70 22.31
CA ARG A 432 -16.87 -17.47 21.38
C ARG A 432 -16.44 -17.27 19.92
N GLU A 433 -16.11 -16.04 19.53
CA GLU A 433 -15.61 -15.74 18.18
C GLU A 433 -14.26 -16.41 17.92
N LEU A 434 -13.37 -16.38 18.90
CA LEU A 434 -12.08 -17.05 18.83
C LEU A 434 -12.24 -18.58 18.71
N ALA A 435 -13.17 -19.18 19.45
CA ALA A 435 -13.47 -20.61 19.34
C ALA A 435 -14.00 -20.96 17.95
N ILE A 436 -14.89 -20.15 17.38
CA ILE A 436 -15.40 -20.32 16.01
C ILE A 436 -14.27 -20.20 14.99
N LEU A 437 -13.40 -19.20 15.12
CA LEU A 437 -12.23 -19.03 14.26
C LEU A 437 -11.38 -20.31 14.25
N LYS A 438 -10.97 -20.79 15.43
CA LYS A 438 -10.12 -21.99 15.57
C LYS A 438 -10.80 -23.25 15.02
N ALA A 439 -12.10 -23.40 15.27
CA ALA A 439 -12.86 -24.56 14.80
C ALA A 439 -13.13 -24.55 13.29
N SER A 440 -12.99 -23.40 12.62
CA SER A 440 -13.29 -23.24 11.19
C SER A 440 -12.05 -23.31 10.31
N LEU A 441 -10.90 -22.82 10.77
CA LEU A 441 -9.68 -22.75 9.97
C LEU A 441 -9.32 -24.09 9.34
N GLU A 442 -8.87 -24.03 8.09
CA GLU A 442 -8.40 -25.18 7.31
C GLU A 442 -9.48 -26.22 6.97
N ARG A 443 -10.75 -25.91 7.22
CA ARG A 443 -11.89 -26.78 6.89
C ARG A 443 -12.73 -26.20 5.76
N SER A 444 -13.38 -27.09 5.02
CA SER A 444 -14.34 -26.69 3.98
C SER A 444 -15.61 -26.08 4.61
N MET A 445 -16.25 -25.13 3.93
CA MET A 445 -17.49 -24.51 4.38
C MET A 445 -18.59 -25.55 4.61
N GLY A 446 -18.63 -26.64 3.82
CA GLY A 446 -19.58 -27.74 4.04
C GLY A 446 -19.41 -28.39 5.43
N GLN A 447 -18.17 -28.64 5.84
CA GLN A 447 -17.84 -29.20 7.17
C GLN A 447 -18.03 -28.19 8.29
N VAL A 448 -17.72 -26.91 8.05
CA VAL A 448 -17.90 -25.87 9.07
C VAL A 448 -19.38 -25.67 9.37
N LEU A 449 -20.21 -25.61 8.33
CA LEU A 449 -21.64 -25.35 8.50
C LEU A 449 -22.44 -26.55 9.00
N SER A 450 -21.95 -27.79 8.83
CA SER A 450 -22.62 -28.97 9.41
C SER A 450 -22.64 -28.93 10.94
N ASP A 451 -21.67 -28.24 11.54
CA ASP A 451 -21.43 -28.25 12.98
C ASP A 451 -21.96 -26.98 13.67
N MET A 452 -22.52 -26.02 12.90
CA MET A 452 -22.89 -24.69 13.40
C MET A 452 -24.39 -24.42 13.38
N ASN A 453 -24.91 -23.94 14.51
CA ASN A 453 -26.24 -23.33 14.58
C ASN A 453 -26.26 -21.94 13.92
N GLU A 454 -27.45 -21.36 13.74
CA GLU A 454 -27.63 -20.07 13.07
C GLU A 454 -26.86 -18.91 13.74
N ALA A 455 -26.77 -18.90 15.07
CA ALA A 455 -26.05 -17.86 15.80
C ALA A 455 -24.53 -17.93 15.54
N ASP A 456 -23.96 -19.13 15.51
CA ASP A 456 -22.54 -19.33 15.19
C ASP A 456 -22.23 -19.01 13.72
N GLN A 457 -23.17 -19.28 12.80
CA GLN A 457 -23.05 -18.85 11.40
C GLN A 457 -23.02 -17.32 11.26
N ALA A 458 -23.79 -16.59 12.06
CA ALA A 458 -23.76 -15.12 12.07
C ALA A 458 -22.42 -14.58 12.60
N LEU A 459 -21.86 -15.18 13.65
CA LEU A 459 -20.53 -14.84 14.15
C LEU A 459 -19.44 -15.16 13.11
N LEU A 460 -19.53 -16.30 12.44
CA LEU A 460 -18.64 -16.67 11.34
C LEU A 460 -18.70 -15.64 10.20
N GLN A 461 -19.90 -15.21 9.80
CA GLN A 461 -20.07 -14.11 8.84
C GLN A 461 -19.39 -12.83 9.33
N GLY A 462 -19.51 -12.49 10.62
CA GLY A 462 -18.84 -11.35 11.23
C GLY A 462 -17.31 -11.40 11.12
N LEU A 463 -16.71 -12.58 11.30
CA LEU A 463 -15.27 -12.78 11.14
C LEU A 463 -14.80 -12.55 9.69
N PHE A 464 -15.60 -12.94 8.69
CA PHE A 464 -15.32 -12.61 7.30
C PHE A 464 -15.47 -11.10 7.02
N SER A 465 -16.56 -10.49 7.50
CA SER A 465 -16.84 -9.07 7.28
C SER A 465 -15.81 -8.14 7.93
N ARG A 466 -15.21 -8.55 9.05
CA ARG A 466 -14.11 -7.83 9.72
C ARG A 466 -12.73 -8.18 9.16
N GLY A 467 -12.67 -8.92 8.05
CA GLY A 467 -11.43 -9.27 7.37
C GLY A 467 -10.50 -10.18 8.16
N VAL A 468 -11.02 -10.96 9.12
CA VAL A 468 -10.25 -11.92 9.93
C VAL A 468 -10.10 -13.25 9.20
N LEU A 469 -11.19 -13.71 8.59
CA LEU A 469 -11.24 -14.92 7.80
C LEU A 469 -11.39 -14.61 6.31
N THR A 470 -11.02 -15.57 5.48
CA THR A 470 -11.26 -15.54 4.05
C THR A 470 -11.53 -16.95 3.51
N LEU A 471 -12.07 -17.05 2.30
CA LEU A 471 -12.26 -18.33 1.63
C LEU A 471 -11.19 -18.53 0.56
N ARG A 472 -10.78 -19.78 0.37
CA ARG A 472 -9.88 -20.20 -0.71
C ARG A 472 -10.32 -21.53 -1.32
N PRO A 473 -10.01 -21.79 -2.60
CA PRO A 473 -10.14 -23.11 -3.17
C PRO A 473 -9.34 -24.16 -2.39
N GLU A 474 -9.78 -25.41 -2.42
CA GLU A 474 -8.97 -26.53 -1.93
C GLU A 474 -7.64 -26.60 -2.69
N GLY A 475 -6.55 -26.86 -1.95
CA GLY A 475 -5.20 -26.89 -2.51
C GLY A 475 -4.64 -25.53 -2.94
N TYR A 476 -5.32 -24.41 -2.65
CA TYR A 476 -4.81 -23.09 -2.95
C TYR A 476 -3.52 -22.80 -2.18
N VAL A 477 -2.45 -22.50 -2.93
CA VAL A 477 -1.16 -22.08 -2.37
C VAL A 477 -1.10 -20.56 -2.42
N SER A 478 -0.98 -19.94 -1.24
CA SER A 478 -0.78 -18.49 -1.11
C SER A 478 0.51 -18.07 -1.83
N GLY A 479 0.46 -16.93 -2.52
CA GLY A 479 1.67 -16.31 -3.09
C GLY A 479 2.47 -15.45 -2.11
N LEU A 480 2.10 -15.45 -0.83
CA LEU A 480 2.70 -14.67 0.27
C LEU A 480 3.77 -15.44 1.05
#